data_AF-A0A812I0U4-F1
#
_entry.id   AF-A0A812I0U4-F1
#
_cell.length_a   1.000
_cell.length_b   1.000
_cell.length_c   1.000
_cell.angle_alpha   90.00
_cell.angle_beta   90.00
_cell.angle_gamma   90.00
#
_symmetry.space_group_name_H-M   'P 1'
#
loop_
_entity.id
_entity.type
_entity.pdbx_description
1 polymer ?
#
loop_
_entity_poly.entity_id
_entity_poly.type
_entity_poly.pdbx_seq_one_letter_code
_entity_poly.pdbx_strand_id
1 'polypeptide(L)'
;MAAEPVVEPEPEGPLRVRRHRSALWPEDGALSKALEESGAVRAAFRTNRNHLLAWPSPELVGVASLKSMALNVAVLSVALEVWASTSPICKTMSVDWLKAEVTQVHKLLNPGISSKAVGIYVDAWGLKRLATLAMRRWKAPITTLRDRSLHVLFHIMTEAWGEYAPEADTGDMVAENDDYLDNGDDDAGAAAADDIPEDADAGAPMRALCDLEAAAPENAEALDSMAPEASDVPEVANAVAPEASDVPEVADAVAPEANDVPEVADAVAPEASDAATVSAALDDQLVSMQGQLEALQHLGSTLHRPCTLNPKILKLMFQS
;
A
#
# COMPACT_ATOMS: atom_id res chain seq x y z
N MET A 1 -15.52 -68.61 -14.60
CA MET A 1 -14.76 -67.35 -14.50
C MET A 1 -15.13 -66.53 -15.72
N ALA A 2 -16.07 -65.60 -15.58
CA ALA A 2 -16.45 -64.70 -16.66
C ALA A 2 -15.44 -63.55 -16.71
N ALA A 3 -14.85 -63.31 -17.88
CA ALA A 3 -13.88 -62.24 -18.08
C ALA A 3 -14.60 -60.89 -17.98
N GLU A 4 -14.07 -60.00 -17.14
CA GLU A 4 -14.58 -58.63 -17.04
C GLU A 4 -14.32 -57.87 -18.35
N PRO A 5 -15.29 -57.08 -18.83
CA PRO A 5 -15.13 -56.33 -20.06
C PRO A 5 -14.07 -55.24 -19.86
N VAL A 6 -13.04 -55.28 -20.70
CA VAL A 6 -12.03 -54.24 -20.83
C VAL A 6 -12.72 -52.97 -21.32
N VAL A 7 -12.90 -51.99 -20.43
CA VAL A 7 -13.39 -50.67 -20.75
C VAL A 7 -12.27 -49.93 -21.47
N GLU A 8 -12.39 -49.79 -22.80
CA GLU A 8 -11.48 -48.96 -23.59
C GLU A 8 -11.60 -47.49 -23.14
N PRO A 9 -10.47 -46.80 -22.88
CA PRO A 9 -10.50 -45.39 -22.49
C PRO A 9 -11.00 -44.55 -23.67
N GLU A 10 -12.10 -43.82 -23.47
CA GLU A 10 -12.65 -42.95 -24.50
C GLU A 10 -11.61 -41.90 -24.96
N PRO A 11 -11.54 -41.62 -26.27
CA PRO A 11 -10.61 -40.65 -26.82
C PRO A 11 -10.94 -39.26 -26.28
N GLU A 12 -9.95 -38.63 -25.63
CA GLU A 12 -10.05 -37.25 -25.17
C GLU A 12 -10.39 -36.34 -26.35
N GLY A 13 -11.66 -35.92 -26.43
CA GLY A 13 -12.14 -34.99 -27.44
C GLY A 13 -11.36 -33.66 -27.35
N PRO A 14 -11.26 -32.90 -28.45
CA PRO A 14 -10.51 -31.66 -28.49
C PRO A 14 -10.97 -30.75 -27.35
N LEU A 15 -10.03 -30.43 -26.46
CA LEU A 15 -10.21 -29.56 -25.30
C LEU A 15 -11.02 -28.34 -25.73
N ARG A 16 -12.33 -28.39 -25.46
CA ARG A 16 -13.22 -27.24 -25.66
C ARG A 16 -12.63 -26.14 -24.81
N VAL A 17 -11.99 -25.17 -25.47
CA VAL A 17 -11.53 -23.92 -24.89
C VAL A 17 -12.72 -23.37 -24.11
N ARG A 18 -12.67 -23.57 -22.78
CA ARG A 18 -13.72 -23.15 -21.86
C ARG A 18 -13.83 -21.65 -22.04
N ARG A 19 -14.91 -21.22 -22.69
CA ARG A 19 -15.27 -19.82 -22.87
C ARG A 19 -15.06 -19.11 -21.53
N HIS A 20 -14.32 -18.00 -21.60
CA HIS A 20 -13.98 -17.12 -20.50
C HIS A 20 -15.10 -17.11 -19.44
N ARG A 21 -14.88 -17.80 -18.32
CA ARG A 21 -15.60 -17.46 -17.09
C ARG A 21 -15.24 -16.00 -16.83
N SER A 22 -16.23 -15.11 -16.94
CA SER A 22 -16.14 -13.75 -16.40
C SER A 22 -15.45 -13.87 -15.05
N ALA A 23 -14.34 -13.18 -14.86
CA ALA A 23 -13.64 -13.23 -13.58
C ALA A 23 -14.66 -12.89 -12.51
N LEU A 24 -14.91 -13.83 -11.59
CA LEU A 24 -15.72 -13.56 -10.43
C LEU A 24 -14.89 -12.57 -9.61
N TRP A 25 -15.34 -11.33 -9.58
CA TRP A 25 -14.79 -10.33 -8.66
C TRP A 25 -15.28 -10.69 -7.25
N PRO A 26 -14.47 -10.42 -6.20
CA PRO A 26 -14.95 -10.54 -4.83
C PRO A 26 -16.23 -9.74 -4.62
N GLU A 27 -17.04 -10.13 -3.64
CA GLU A 27 -18.22 -9.36 -3.25
C GLU A 27 -17.83 -7.93 -2.85
N ASP A 28 -18.68 -6.96 -3.21
CA ASP A 28 -18.45 -5.55 -2.88
C ASP A 28 -18.32 -5.37 -1.36
N GLY A 29 -17.21 -4.76 -0.94
CA GLY A 29 -16.87 -4.53 0.45
C GLY A 29 -16.13 -5.68 1.13
N ALA A 30 -15.89 -6.81 0.45
CA ALA A 30 -15.21 -7.96 1.04
C ALA A 30 -13.78 -7.61 1.51
N LEU A 31 -13.04 -6.86 0.69
CA LEU A 31 -11.69 -6.41 1.05
C LEU A 31 -11.76 -5.39 2.19
N SER A 32 -12.73 -4.47 2.14
CA SER A 32 -12.85 -3.42 3.14
C SER A 32 -13.14 -3.97 4.54
N LYS A 33 -13.99 -4.98 4.62
CA LYS A 33 -14.31 -5.70 5.85
C LYS A 33 -13.08 -6.43 6.40
N ALA A 34 -12.37 -7.18 5.53
CA ALA A 34 -11.18 -7.91 5.94
C ALA A 34 -10.05 -6.98 6.44
N LEU A 35 -9.89 -5.80 5.81
CA LEU A 35 -8.91 -4.79 6.25
C LEU A 35 -9.30 -4.14 7.58
N GLU A 36 -10.59 -3.93 7.84
CA GLU A 36 -11.10 -3.38 9.11
C GLU A 36 -10.93 -4.37 10.27
N GLU A 37 -11.20 -5.66 10.03
CA GLU A 37 -11.06 -6.73 11.03
C GLU A 37 -9.58 -6.94 11.42
N SER A 38 -8.64 -6.69 10.51
CA SER A 38 -7.21 -6.86 10.76
C SER A 38 -6.65 -5.82 11.76
N GLY A 39 -6.28 -6.29 12.95
CA GLY A 39 -5.65 -5.45 13.98
C GLY A 39 -4.32 -4.81 13.54
N ALA A 40 -3.51 -5.54 12.76
CA ALA A 40 -2.24 -5.04 12.24
C ALA A 40 -2.45 -3.90 11.23
N VAL A 41 -3.45 -4.02 10.35
CA VAL A 41 -3.81 -2.97 9.38
C VAL A 41 -4.32 -1.73 10.11
N ARG A 42 -5.19 -1.88 11.13
CA ARG A 42 -5.65 -0.74 11.94
C ARG A 42 -4.51 -0.04 12.67
N ALA A 43 -3.55 -0.79 13.22
CA ALA A 43 -2.37 -0.22 13.85
C ALA A 43 -1.52 0.57 12.84
N ALA A 44 -1.23 -0.02 11.67
CA ALA A 44 -0.49 0.63 10.60
C ALA A 44 -1.20 1.91 10.11
N PHE A 45 -2.52 1.85 9.90
CA PHE A 45 -3.34 2.98 9.45
C PHE A 45 -3.24 4.19 10.38
N ARG A 46 -3.28 3.97 11.70
CA ARG A 46 -3.13 5.03 12.72
C ARG A 46 -1.72 5.61 12.71
N THR A 47 -0.69 4.76 12.64
CA THR A 47 0.71 5.19 12.56
C THR A 47 0.97 6.03 11.31
N ASN A 48 0.32 5.68 10.19
CA ASN A 48 0.51 6.31 8.89
C ASN A 48 -0.38 7.56 8.67
N ARG A 49 -0.84 8.22 9.74
CA ARG A 49 -1.65 9.45 9.67
C ARG A 49 -2.89 9.31 8.77
N ASN A 50 -3.62 8.21 8.93
CA ASN A 50 -4.83 7.88 8.16
C ASN A 50 -4.59 7.55 6.68
N HIS A 51 -3.38 7.09 6.34
CA HIS A 51 -3.10 6.46 5.05
C HIS A 51 -3.04 4.94 5.21
N LEU A 52 -3.58 4.21 4.24
CA LEU A 52 -3.52 2.76 4.27
C LEU A 52 -2.10 2.26 3.98
N LEU A 53 -1.40 2.91 3.04
CA LEU A 53 -0.05 2.53 2.65
C LEU A 53 1.02 3.46 3.24
N ALA A 54 2.12 2.87 3.69
CA ALA A 54 3.35 3.57 4.04
C ALA A 54 4.31 3.60 2.86
N TRP A 55 4.94 4.75 2.61
CA TRP A 55 5.96 4.90 1.58
C TRP A 55 7.32 5.21 2.22
N PRO A 56 8.45 4.71 1.66
CA PRO A 56 9.78 4.95 2.23
C PRO A 56 10.16 6.43 2.31
N SER A 57 9.66 7.24 1.36
CA SER A 57 9.83 8.68 1.30
C SER A 57 8.56 9.31 0.72
N PRO A 58 8.16 10.53 1.13
CA PRO A 58 7.08 11.29 0.51
C PRO A 58 7.25 11.51 -1.00
N GLU A 59 8.48 11.62 -1.48
CA GLU A 59 8.78 11.82 -2.91
C GLU A 59 8.56 10.54 -3.73
N LEU A 60 8.63 9.37 -3.07
CA LEU A 60 8.49 8.06 -3.69
C LEU A 60 7.08 7.48 -3.53
N VAL A 61 6.10 8.32 -3.22
CA VAL A 61 4.70 7.91 -3.10
C VAL A 61 4.22 7.34 -4.44
N GLY A 62 3.71 6.11 -4.41
CA GLY A 62 3.29 5.38 -5.60
C GLY A 62 4.40 4.58 -6.29
N VAL A 63 5.67 4.81 -5.98
CA VAL A 63 6.78 4.08 -6.60
C VAL A 63 6.91 2.70 -5.96
N ALA A 64 6.50 1.66 -6.69
CA ALA A 64 6.59 0.29 -6.21
C ALA A 64 8.05 -0.21 -6.19
N SER A 65 8.57 -0.41 -4.98
CA SER A 65 9.88 -0.98 -4.66
C SER A 65 9.75 -2.17 -3.71
N LEU A 66 10.81 -2.95 -3.54
CA LEU A 66 10.84 -4.04 -2.54
C LEU A 66 10.67 -3.48 -1.12
N LYS A 67 11.32 -2.35 -0.81
CA LYS A 67 11.20 -1.67 0.48
C LYS A 67 9.76 -1.21 0.76
N SER A 68 9.08 -0.61 -0.22
CA SER A 68 7.65 -0.26 -0.06
C SER A 68 6.76 -1.50 0.08
N MET A 69 7.11 -2.61 -0.56
CA MET A 69 6.33 -3.85 -0.40
C MET A 69 6.48 -4.40 1.01
N ALA A 70 7.70 -4.45 1.54
CA ALA A 70 8.01 -4.86 2.92
C ALA A 70 7.25 -4.04 3.97
N LEU A 71 7.22 -2.70 3.80
CA LEU A 71 6.48 -1.80 4.69
C LEU A 71 4.96 -2.04 4.69
N ASN A 72 4.42 -2.61 3.60
CA ASN A 72 2.99 -2.78 3.39
C ASN A 72 2.56 -4.26 3.39
N VAL A 73 3.38 -5.18 3.91
CA VAL A 73 3.10 -6.62 3.90
C VAL A 73 1.76 -6.96 4.55
N ALA A 74 1.41 -6.32 5.67
CA ALA A 74 0.16 -6.60 6.37
C ALA A 74 -1.08 -6.29 5.49
N VAL A 75 -1.11 -5.11 4.85
CA VAL A 75 -2.20 -4.70 3.95
C VAL A 75 -2.23 -5.59 2.71
N LEU A 76 -1.05 -5.89 2.14
CA LEU A 76 -0.93 -6.73 0.95
C LEU A 76 -1.35 -8.17 1.20
N SER A 77 -1.07 -8.72 2.37
CA SER A 77 -1.45 -10.10 2.73
C SER A 77 -2.97 -10.25 2.71
N VAL A 78 -3.69 -9.37 3.42
CA VAL A 78 -5.16 -9.36 3.44
C VAL A 78 -5.73 -9.16 2.03
N ALA A 79 -5.15 -8.23 1.26
CA ALA A 79 -5.59 -7.95 -0.10
C ALA A 79 -5.41 -9.17 -1.04
N LEU A 80 -4.28 -9.86 -0.93
CA LEU A 80 -4.00 -11.06 -1.72
C LEU A 80 -4.85 -12.26 -1.27
N GLU A 81 -5.10 -12.45 0.03
CA GLU A 81 -5.98 -13.51 0.54
C GLU A 81 -7.40 -13.37 -0.01
N VAL A 82 -8.00 -12.18 0.13
CA VAL A 82 -9.34 -11.90 -0.40
C VAL A 82 -9.37 -12.11 -1.92
N TRP A 83 -8.38 -11.59 -2.64
CA TRP A 83 -8.33 -11.70 -4.09
C TRP A 83 -8.13 -13.15 -4.57
N ALA A 84 -7.21 -13.88 -3.95
CA ALA A 84 -6.85 -15.23 -4.35
C ALA A 84 -7.95 -16.25 -3.98
N SER A 85 -8.75 -15.99 -2.95
CA SER A 85 -9.94 -16.79 -2.63
C SER A 85 -11.00 -16.78 -3.74
N THR A 86 -11.05 -15.72 -4.55
CA THR A 86 -12.08 -15.55 -5.59
C THR A 86 -11.55 -15.81 -7.00
N SER A 87 -10.29 -15.42 -7.26
CA SER A 87 -9.68 -15.60 -8.58
C SER A 87 -8.90 -16.91 -8.66
N PRO A 88 -9.32 -17.90 -9.47
CA PRO A 88 -8.60 -19.16 -9.62
C PRO A 88 -7.31 -19.03 -10.45
N ILE A 89 -7.03 -17.84 -10.99
CA ILE A 89 -5.87 -17.56 -11.83
C ILE A 89 -5.18 -16.33 -11.26
N CYS A 90 -3.84 -16.34 -11.23
CA CYS A 90 -3.02 -15.17 -10.90
C CYS A 90 -3.26 -14.06 -11.94
N LYS A 91 -4.12 -13.11 -11.59
CA LYS A 91 -4.47 -11.93 -12.39
C LYS A 91 -4.41 -10.69 -11.51
N THR A 92 -4.17 -9.53 -12.10
CA THR A 92 -4.13 -8.27 -11.38
C THR A 92 -5.54 -7.79 -11.01
N MET A 93 -5.66 -7.19 -9.82
CA MET A 93 -6.91 -6.57 -9.35
C MET A 93 -7.25 -5.34 -10.21
N SER A 94 -8.54 -5.11 -10.45
CA SER A 94 -9.01 -3.89 -11.12
C SER A 94 -8.80 -2.67 -10.21
N VAL A 95 -8.43 -1.53 -10.82
CA VAL A 95 -8.29 -0.26 -10.09
C VAL A 95 -9.62 0.22 -9.56
N ASP A 96 -10.70 0.02 -10.31
CA ASP A 96 -12.01 0.59 -9.96
C ASP A 96 -12.63 -0.15 -8.78
N TRP A 97 -12.49 -1.48 -8.75
CA TRP A 97 -12.84 -2.28 -7.58
C TRP A 97 -12.01 -1.88 -6.36
N LEU A 98 -10.68 -1.77 -6.52
CA LEU A 98 -9.80 -1.30 -5.44
C LEU A 98 -10.16 0.10 -4.92
N LYS A 99 -10.54 1.04 -5.79
CA LYS A 99 -10.99 2.37 -5.39
C LYS A 99 -12.26 2.29 -4.54
N ALA A 100 -13.23 1.45 -4.92
CA ALA A 100 -14.46 1.26 -4.16
C ALA A 100 -14.16 0.70 -2.75
N GLU A 101 -13.37 -0.37 -2.68
CA GLU A 101 -12.97 -1.02 -1.42
C GLU A 101 -12.18 -0.07 -0.51
N VAL A 102 -11.15 0.60 -1.03
CA VAL A 102 -10.33 1.55 -0.26
C VAL A 102 -11.17 2.73 0.22
N THR A 103 -12.09 3.23 -0.60
CA THR A 103 -13.04 4.28 -0.19
C THR A 103 -13.89 3.82 0.99
N GLN A 104 -14.35 2.56 0.97
CA GLN A 104 -15.13 1.99 2.07
C GLN A 104 -14.28 1.81 3.34
N VAL A 105 -13.04 1.33 3.23
CA VAL A 105 -12.09 1.26 4.37
C VAL A 105 -11.90 2.63 5.00
N HIS A 106 -11.64 3.67 4.20
CA HIS A 106 -11.45 5.02 4.70
C HIS A 106 -12.67 5.55 5.46
N LYS A 107 -13.89 5.24 4.99
CA LYS A 107 -15.14 5.57 5.69
C LYS A 107 -15.30 4.81 7.01
N LEU A 108 -14.93 3.53 7.04
CA LEU A 108 -15.04 2.68 8.23
C LEU A 108 -14.02 3.06 9.31
N LEU A 109 -12.76 3.31 8.91
CA LEU A 109 -11.67 3.62 9.84
C LEU A 109 -11.66 5.08 10.31
N ASN A 110 -12.30 6.00 9.58
CA ASN A 110 -12.40 7.40 9.96
C ASN A 110 -13.85 7.90 9.98
N PRO A 111 -14.68 7.45 10.93
CA PRO A 111 -16.04 7.97 11.06
C PRO A 111 -15.99 9.48 11.32
N GLY A 112 -16.60 10.26 10.41
CA GLY A 112 -16.72 11.72 10.54
C GLY A 112 -15.60 12.56 9.92
N ILE A 113 -14.51 11.95 9.43
CA ILE A 113 -13.47 12.68 8.70
C ILE A 113 -13.63 12.39 7.21
N SER A 114 -13.87 13.45 6.42
CA SER A 114 -13.86 13.32 4.96
C SER A 114 -12.44 12.96 4.50
N SER A 115 -12.24 11.71 4.10
CA SER A 115 -11.00 11.26 3.47
C SER A 115 -10.71 12.09 2.22
N LYS A 116 -9.47 12.59 2.09
CA LYS A 116 -9.04 13.34 0.90
C LYS A 116 -9.01 12.39 -0.30
N ALA A 117 -9.63 12.80 -1.42
CA ALA A 117 -9.66 12.01 -2.66
C ALA A 117 -8.26 11.58 -3.14
N VAL A 118 -7.25 12.42 -2.91
CA VAL A 118 -5.84 12.12 -3.23
C VAL A 118 -5.33 10.91 -2.43
N GLY A 119 -5.65 10.81 -1.14
CA GLY A 119 -5.23 9.69 -0.29
C GLY A 119 -5.81 8.36 -0.77
N ILE A 120 -7.12 8.35 -1.09
CA ILE A 120 -7.80 7.17 -1.65
C ILE A 120 -7.14 6.74 -2.96
N TYR A 121 -6.82 7.68 -3.84
CA TYR A 121 -6.17 7.37 -5.12
C TYR A 121 -4.78 6.75 -4.92
N VAL A 122 -3.95 7.36 -4.06
CA VAL A 122 -2.61 6.86 -3.74
C VAL A 122 -2.67 5.45 -3.16
N ASP A 123 -3.60 5.20 -2.24
CA ASP A 123 -3.76 3.90 -1.60
C ASP A 123 -4.25 2.84 -2.61
N ALA A 124 -5.31 3.12 -3.38
CA ALA A 124 -5.84 2.16 -4.35
C ALA A 124 -4.84 1.84 -5.47
N TRP A 125 -4.17 2.87 -6.00
CA TRP A 125 -3.18 2.70 -7.07
C TRP A 125 -1.90 2.04 -6.55
N GLY A 126 -1.44 2.43 -5.37
CA GLY A 126 -0.30 1.83 -4.69
C GLY A 126 -0.53 0.35 -4.40
N LEU A 127 -1.71 0.00 -3.89
CA LEU A 127 -2.07 -1.39 -3.57
C LEU A 127 -2.05 -2.26 -4.83
N LYS A 128 -2.63 -1.75 -5.94
CA LYS A 128 -2.53 -2.42 -7.25
C LYS A 128 -1.08 -2.62 -7.68
N ARG A 129 -0.27 -1.57 -7.63
CA ARG A 129 1.13 -1.60 -8.10
C ARG A 129 1.98 -2.57 -7.28
N LEU A 130 1.83 -2.55 -5.96
CA LEU A 130 2.54 -3.43 -5.03
C LEU A 130 2.09 -4.88 -5.18
N ALA A 131 0.78 -5.16 -5.25
CA ALA A 131 0.26 -6.51 -5.50
C ALA A 131 0.74 -7.05 -6.86
N THR A 132 0.73 -6.21 -7.90
CA THR A 132 1.26 -6.58 -9.23
C THR A 132 2.77 -6.84 -9.19
N LEU A 133 3.53 -6.09 -8.39
CA LEU A 133 4.95 -6.35 -8.19
C LEU A 133 5.18 -7.68 -7.48
N ALA A 134 4.41 -7.98 -6.43
CA ALA A 134 4.44 -9.25 -5.71
C ALA A 134 4.15 -10.43 -6.65
N MET A 135 3.07 -10.37 -7.44
CA MET A 135 2.69 -11.42 -8.39
C MET A 135 3.76 -11.65 -9.48
N ARG A 136 4.41 -10.58 -9.97
CA ARG A 136 5.51 -10.70 -10.94
C ARG A 136 6.74 -11.34 -10.33
N ARG A 137 7.06 -11.00 -9.07
CA ARG A 137 8.22 -11.54 -8.34
C ARG A 137 7.98 -12.95 -7.82
N TRP A 138 6.74 -13.34 -7.55
CA TRP A 138 6.38 -14.70 -7.14
C TRP A 138 6.82 -15.77 -8.14
N LYS A 139 6.84 -15.44 -9.44
CA LYS A 139 7.33 -16.35 -10.49
C LYS A 139 8.86 -16.37 -10.64
N ALA A 140 9.57 -15.48 -9.95
CA ALA A 140 11.03 -15.47 -9.97
C ALA A 140 11.59 -16.48 -8.95
N PRO A 141 12.77 -17.07 -9.20
CA PRO A 141 13.40 -18.00 -8.25
C PRO A 141 13.59 -17.37 -6.87
N ILE A 142 13.12 -18.07 -5.81
CA ILE A 142 13.11 -17.60 -4.42
C ILE A 142 14.51 -17.23 -3.91
N THR A 143 15.54 -17.93 -4.41
CA THR A 143 16.95 -17.72 -4.01
C THR A 143 17.43 -16.28 -4.22
N THR A 144 16.74 -15.49 -5.04
CA THR A 144 17.06 -14.08 -5.30
C THR A 144 16.44 -13.09 -4.31
N LEU A 145 15.52 -13.52 -3.45
CA LEU A 145 14.77 -12.65 -2.55
C LEU A 145 15.43 -12.62 -1.16
N ARG A 146 16.14 -11.52 -0.87
CA ARG A 146 16.77 -11.28 0.44
C ARG A 146 15.78 -10.97 1.57
N ASP A 147 14.56 -10.56 1.24
CA ASP A 147 13.62 -10.04 2.23
C ASP A 147 12.63 -11.13 2.72
N ARG A 148 12.84 -11.57 3.96
CA ARG A 148 12.01 -12.58 4.63
C ARG A 148 10.53 -12.18 4.74
N SER A 149 10.23 -10.88 4.81
CA SER A 149 8.86 -10.40 4.94
C SER A 149 7.98 -10.73 3.73
N LEU A 150 8.60 -10.89 2.56
CA LEU A 150 7.90 -11.19 1.31
C LEU A 150 7.48 -12.66 1.19
N HIS A 151 8.09 -13.56 1.97
CA HIS A 151 7.74 -14.98 1.96
C HIS A 151 6.27 -15.20 2.35
N VAL A 152 5.71 -14.36 3.23
CA VAL A 152 4.29 -14.41 3.60
C VAL A 152 3.40 -14.22 2.38
N LEU A 153 3.70 -13.20 1.56
CA LEU A 153 2.93 -12.91 0.34
C LEU A 153 3.04 -14.06 -0.67
N PHE A 154 4.24 -14.64 -0.83
CA PHE A 154 4.44 -15.75 -1.76
C PHE A 154 3.80 -17.04 -1.26
N HIS A 155 3.76 -17.27 0.05
CA HIS A 155 3.05 -18.41 0.62
C HIS A 155 1.56 -18.36 0.29
N ILE A 156 0.91 -17.21 0.51
CA ILE A 156 -0.51 -16.98 0.16
C ILE A 156 -0.75 -17.26 -1.34
N MET A 157 0.11 -16.74 -2.21
CA MET A 157 -0.05 -16.94 -3.66
C MET A 157 0.19 -18.39 -4.10
N THR A 158 1.14 -19.08 -3.46
CA THR A 158 1.45 -20.49 -3.75
C THR A 158 0.32 -21.41 -3.28
N GLU A 159 -0.23 -21.14 -2.10
CA GLU A 159 -1.38 -21.89 -1.58
C GLU A 159 -2.62 -21.72 -2.49
N ALA A 160 -2.87 -20.51 -2.97
CA ALA A 160 -4.07 -20.22 -3.75
C ALA A 160 -3.98 -20.56 -5.24
N TRP A 161 -2.81 -20.39 -5.85
CA TRP A 161 -2.63 -20.54 -7.32
C TRP A 161 -1.72 -21.69 -7.72
N GLY A 162 -1.25 -22.49 -6.76
CA GLY A 162 -0.46 -23.68 -7.00
C GLY A 162 1.05 -23.43 -7.03
N GLU A 163 1.78 -24.46 -7.44
CA GLU A 163 3.22 -24.55 -7.22
C GLU A 163 4.02 -23.44 -7.90
N TYR A 164 5.12 -23.09 -7.23
CA TYR A 164 6.15 -22.21 -7.74
C TYR A 164 6.52 -22.56 -9.18
N ALA A 165 6.97 -21.56 -9.95
CA ALA A 165 7.73 -21.87 -11.16
C ALA A 165 8.77 -22.92 -10.76
N PRO A 166 8.75 -24.14 -11.35
CA PRO A 166 9.61 -25.24 -10.93
C PRO A 166 10.99 -24.64 -10.80
N GLU A 167 11.61 -24.76 -9.62
CA GLU A 167 12.90 -24.16 -9.33
C GLU A 167 13.74 -24.42 -10.57
N ALA A 168 14.01 -23.35 -11.33
CA ALA A 168 14.90 -23.46 -12.46
C ALA A 168 16.13 -24.08 -11.82
N ASP A 169 16.46 -25.30 -12.22
CA ASP A 169 17.59 -26.08 -11.72
C ASP A 169 18.84 -25.24 -12.01
N THR A 170 19.06 -24.24 -11.16
CA THR A 170 20.20 -23.36 -11.12
C THR A 170 21.24 -24.20 -10.41
N GLY A 171 21.65 -25.26 -11.10
CA GLY A 171 22.62 -26.21 -10.63
C GLY A 171 23.81 -25.45 -10.09
N ASP A 172 24.04 -25.58 -8.79
CA ASP A 172 25.32 -25.45 -8.11
C ASP A 172 26.21 -24.27 -8.56
N MET A 173 25.62 -23.12 -8.90
CA MET A 173 26.36 -21.86 -8.98
C MET A 173 26.48 -21.32 -7.56
N VAL A 174 27.32 -22.01 -6.78
CA VAL A 174 27.80 -21.55 -5.48
C VAL A 174 28.29 -20.12 -5.67
N ALA A 175 27.63 -19.23 -4.92
CA ALA A 175 27.90 -17.82 -4.91
C ALA A 175 29.30 -17.54 -4.33
N GLU A 176 30.26 -17.26 -5.20
CA GLU A 176 31.54 -16.62 -4.86
C GLU A 176 31.48 -15.08 -4.99
N ASN A 177 30.30 -14.47 -4.99
CA ASN A 177 30.16 -13.01 -4.96
C ASN A 177 29.75 -12.53 -3.56
N ASP A 178 30.72 -12.53 -2.65
CA ASP A 178 30.61 -12.04 -1.27
C ASP A 178 31.36 -10.69 -1.08
N ASP A 179 31.42 -9.87 -2.14
CA ASP A 179 32.34 -8.71 -2.19
C ASP A 179 31.62 -7.34 -2.27
N TYR A 180 30.30 -7.27 -2.11
CA TYR A 180 29.54 -6.03 -2.36
C TYR A 180 29.01 -5.32 -1.09
N LEU A 181 29.82 -5.28 -0.03
CA LEU A 181 29.76 -4.24 1.00
C LEU A 181 31.18 -3.90 1.49
N ASP A 182 32.02 -3.41 0.57
CA ASP A 182 33.08 -2.46 0.93
C ASP A 182 32.41 -1.11 1.23
N ASN A 183 31.91 -0.99 2.47
CA ASN A 183 31.63 0.30 3.08
C ASN A 183 32.99 0.92 3.43
N GLY A 184 33.65 1.51 2.43
CA GLY A 184 34.71 2.46 2.63
C GLY A 184 34.15 3.74 3.24
N ASP A 185 34.03 3.72 4.58
CA ASP A 185 34.25 4.93 5.36
C ASP A 185 35.70 5.40 5.16
N ASP A 186 35.91 6.71 5.31
CA ASP A 186 37.19 7.44 5.40
C ASP A 186 37.86 7.87 4.07
N ASP A 187 37.53 9.07 3.58
CA ASP A 187 38.55 10.13 3.59
C ASP A 187 37.97 11.55 3.56
N ALA A 188 38.53 12.38 4.43
CA ALA A 188 38.20 13.77 4.66
C ALA A 188 38.86 14.66 3.61
N GLY A 189 38.06 15.35 2.81
CA GLY A 189 38.54 16.36 1.86
C GLY A 189 37.88 17.72 2.09
N ALA A 190 38.40 18.48 3.05
CA ALA A 190 38.13 19.90 3.17
C ALA A 190 38.66 20.62 1.91
N ALA A 191 37.77 21.25 1.14
CA ALA A 191 38.17 22.22 0.12
C ALA A 191 37.13 23.33 0.00
N ALA A 192 37.58 24.51 0.46
CA ALA A 192 37.31 25.86 -0.02
C ALA A 192 35.91 26.21 -0.53
N ALA A 193 35.31 27.16 0.18
CA ALA A 193 34.40 28.14 -0.35
C ALA A 193 34.99 28.79 -1.62
N ASP A 194 34.25 28.74 -2.72
CA ASP A 194 34.39 29.67 -3.83
C ASP A 194 33.03 30.32 -4.09
N ASP A 195 33.08 31.65 -4.05
CA ASP A 195 32.02 32.61 -4.28
C ASP A 195 31.26 32.34 -5.59
N ILE A 196 29.93 32.20 -5.49
CA ILE A 196 29.03 32.35 -6.64
C ILE A 196 28.38 33.73 -6.53
N PRO A 197 28.67 34.68 -7.44
CA PRO A 197 28.11 36.02 -7.39
C PRO A 197 26.61 35.99 -7.69
N GLU A 198 25.88 36.60 -6.76
CA GLU A 198 24.45 36.87 -6.80
C GLU A 198 24.23 38.17 -7.59
N ASP A 199 24.09 38.09 -8.92
CA ASP A 199 23.62 39.23 -9.74
C ASP A 199 23.21 38.76 -11.15
N ALA A 200 21.90 38.53 -11.35
CA ALA A 200 21.24 38.65 -12.64
C ALA A 200 19.73 38.81 -12.46
N ASP A 201 19.37 40.03 -12.08
CA ASP A 201 18.12 40.70 -12.45
C ASP A 201 17.89 40.64 -13.97
N ALA A 202 16.71 40.20 -14.40
CA ALA A 202 15.96 40.79 -15.52
C ALA A 202 14.70 39.97 -15.80
N GLY A 203 13.55 40.55 -15.50
CA GLY A 203 12.23 39.98 -15.79
C GLY A 203 11.96 39.75 -17.27
N ALA A 204 11.09 38.78 -17.54
CA ALA A 204 10.30 38.73 -18.76
C ALA A 204 8.89 38.17 -18.45
N PRO A 205 7.83 38.79 -18.99
CA PRO A 205 6.44 38.48 -18.62
C PRO A 205 5.90 37.24 -19.35
N MET A 206 5.30 36.32 -18.60
CA MET A 206 4.45 35.25 -19.13
C MET A 206 3.15 35.85 -19.69
N ARG A 207 3.15 36.14 -20.99
CA ARG A 207 1.94 36.36 -21.78
C ARG A 207 2.04 35.60 -23.11
N ALA A 208 0.91 34.98 -23.46
CA ALA A 208 0.50 34.53 -24.78
C ALA A 208 1.16 33.26 -25.35
N LEU A 209 0.53 32.11 -25.08
CA LEU A 209 0.39 31.01 -26.04
C LEU A 209 -1.05 30.47 -25.99
N CYS A 210 -1.97 31.32 -26.45
CA CYS A 210 -3.16 30.86 -27.17
C CYS A 210 -2.84 31.02 -28.66
N ASP A 211 -3.50 30.21 -29.49
CA ASP A 211 -3.52 30.24 -30.96
C ASP A 211 -2.49 29.34 -31.67
N LEU A 212 -2.88 28.08 -31.89
CA LEU A 212 -2.61 27.43 -33.17
C LEU A 212 -3.82 26.60 -33.60
N GLU A 213 -4.59 27.32 -34.41
CA GLU A 213 -5.72 26.97 -35.22
C GLU A 213 -5.31 26.09 -36.42
N ALA A 214 -6.27 25.25 -36.84
CA ALA A 214 -6.49 24.69 -38.17
C ALA A 214 -5.41 23.83 -38.86
N ALA A 215 -5.74 22.55 -39.03
CA ALA A 215 -5.78 21.92 -40.35
C ALA A 215 -6.63 20.63 -40.33
N ALA A 216 -7.87 20.73 -40.83
CA ALA A 216 -8.52 19.62 -41.54
C ALA A 216 -7.94 19.56 -42.97
N PRO A 217 -8.06 18.44 -43.71
CA PRO A 217 -9.28 18.28 -44.51
C PRO A 217 -9.79 16.83 -44.73
N GLU A 218 -11.12 16.77 -44.91
CA GLU A 218 -11.86 16.09 -45.99
C GLU A 218 -11.70 14.58 -46.23
N ASN A 219 -12.71 13.82 -45.80
CA ASN A 219 -13.53 12.92 -46.66
C ASN A 219 -14.73 12.45 -45.81
N ALA A 220 -15.93 13.03 -45.93
CA ALA A 220 -16.91 12.89 -47.00
C ALA A 220 -17.42 11.44 -47.21
N GLU A 221 -18.74 11.31 -47.05
CA GLU A 221 -19.68 10.28 -47.52
C GLU A 221 -20.07 9.23 -46.47
N ALA A 222 -21.34 8.89 -46.24
CA ALA A 222 -22.65 9.47 -46.53
C ALA A 222 -23.66 8.67 -45.67
N LEU A 223 -24.92 9.15 -45.66
CA LEU A 223 -26.15 8.47 -45.21
C LEU A 223 -26.47 8.62 -43.71
N ASP A 224 -27.67 8.96 -43.27
CA ASP A 224 -28.90 9.41 -43.93
C ASP A 224 -29.79 10.00 -42.82
N SER A 225 -30.43 11.11 -43.15
CA SER A 225 -31.70 11.68 -42.64
C SER A 225 -32.37 11.05 -41.41
N MET A 226 -32.57 11.86 -40.35
CA MET A 226 -33.90 12.25 -39.86
C MET A 226 -33.80 13.41 -38.86
N ALA A 227 -34.33 14.57 -39.29
CA ALA A 227 -34.65 15.73 -38.46
C ALA A 227 -36.14 15.65 -38.04
N PRO A 228 -36.73 16.69 -37.42
CA PRO A 228 -36.53 17.07 -36.02
C PRO A 228 -37.88 17.22 -35.29
N GLU A 229 -37.91 17.17 -33.96
CA GLU A 229 -39.01 17.78 -33.19
C GLU A 229 -38.39 18.59 -32.05
N ALA A 230 -38.57 19.91 -32.17
CA ALA A 230 -38.19 20.91 -31.20
C ALA A 230 -39.11 20.85 -29.99
N SER A 231 -38.55 21.07 -28.80
CA SER A 231 -39.32 21.61 -27.69
C SER A 231 -38.49 22.70 -27.02
N ASP A 232 -38.90 23.93 -27.29
CA ASP A 232 -38.50 25.14 -26.60
C ASP A 232 -38.66 25.00 -25.08
N VAL A 233 -37.61 25.37 -24.35
CA VAL A 233 -37.71 25.76 -22.94
C VAL A 233 -36.90 27.05 -22.77
N PRO A 234 -37.49 28.15 -22.28
CA PRO A 234 -36.83 29.44 -22.21
C PRO A 234 -35.77 29.49 -21.11
N GLU A 235 -34.66 30.12 -21.47
CA GLU A 235 -33.53 30.51 -20.64
C GLU A 235 -33.96 31.62 -19.66
N VAL A 236 -33.97 31.31 -18.35
CA VAL A 236 -34.16 32.31 -17.30
C VAL A 236 -32.79 32.82 -16.87
N ALA A 237 -32.46 34.01 -17.36
CA ALA A 237 -31.33 34.80 -16.90
C ALA A 237 -31.55 35.25 -15.45
N ASN A 238 -30.73 34.75 -14.52
CA ASN A 238 -30.55 35.39 -13.21
C ASN A 238 -29.23 36.15 -13.23
N ALA A 239 -29.33 37.45 -13.50
CA ALA A 239 -28.27 38.41 -13.26
C ALA A 239 -28.12 38.59 -11.74
N VAL A 240 -27.00 38.12 -11.18
CA VAL A 240 -26.58 38.45 -9.82
C VAL A 240 -25.40 39.41 -9.93
N ALA A 241 -25.62 40.64 -9.45
CA ALA A 241 -24.65 41.71 -9.37
C ALA A 241 -23.50 41.34 -8.40
N PRO A 242 -22.25 41.75 -8.69
CA PRO A 242 -21.20 41.71 -7.68
C PRO A 242 -21.31 42.96 -6.78
N GLU A 243 -21.72 42.76 -5.53
CA GLU A 243 -21.56 43.73 -4.46
C GLU A 243 -20.06 43.92 -4.18
N ALA A 244 -19.58 45.14 -4.36
CA ALA A 244 -18.27 45.58 -3.91
C ALA A 244 -18.30 45.74 -2.39
N SER A 245 -17.47 44.98 -1.68
CA SER A 245 -17.20 45.22 -0.27
C SER A 245 -15.80 45.80 -0.15
N ASP A 246 -15.74 47.12 0.00
CA ASP A 246 -14.57 47.86 0.47
C ASP A 246 -14.15 47.33 1.85
N VAL A 247 -12.88 46.93 1.96
CA VAL A 247 -12.20 46.67 3.23
C VAL A 247 -11.18 47.79 3.43
N PRO A 248 -11.25 48.60 4.50
CA PRO A 248 -10.26 49.63 4.75
C PRO A 248 -8.93 49.00 5.19
N GLU A 249 -7.86 49.51 4.60
CA GLU A 249 -6.47 49.26 4.93
C GLU A 249 -6.17 49.80 6.35
N VAL A 250 -5.95 48.89 7.31
CA VAL A 250 -5.44 49.23 8.64
C VAL A 250 -3.93 49.08 8.61
N ALA A 251 -3.24 50.22 8.52
CA ALA A 251 -1.81 50.31 8.76
C ALA A 251 -1.57 50.26 10.27
N ASP A 252 -1.05 49.13 10.76
CA ASP A 252 -0.45 49.06 12.10
C ASP A 252 1.06 49.22 12.00
N ALA A 253 1.53 50.38 12.44
CA ALA A 253 2.92 50.70 12.67
C ALA A 253 3.41 49.94 13.92
N VAL A 254 4.21 48.89 13.72
CA VAL A 254 4.92 48.23 14.82
C VAL A 254 6.32 48.84 14.95
N ALA A 255 6.50 49.62 16.02
CA ALA A 255 7.80 50.08 16.50
C ALA A 255 8.62 48.90 17.04
N PRO A 256 9.96 48.88 16.88
CA PRO A 256 10.81 47.88 17.52
C PRO A 256 11.03 48.27 18.99
N GLU A 257 10.39 47.55 19.91
CA GLU A 257 10.70 47.63 21.33
C GLU A 257 11.92 46.75 21.63
N ALA A 258 13.02 47.40 22.02
CA ALA A 258 14.20 46.74 22.57
C ALA A 258 13.86 46.19 23.96
N ASN A 259 13.88 44.87 24.11
CA ASN A 259 13.86 44.25 25.43
C ASN A 259 15.27 43.75 25.78
N ASP A 260 15.90 44.48 26.68
CA ASP A 260 17.05 44.06 27.45
C ASP A 260 16.72 42.78 28.23
N VAL A 261 17.57 41.77 28.09
CA VAL A 261 17.55 40.54 28.88
C VAL A 261 18.44 40.74 30.11
N PRO A 262 17.91 40.72 31.35
CA PRO A 262 18.75 40.54 32.51
C PRO A 262 19.07 39.05 32.67
N GLU A 263 20.36 38.77 32.77
CA GLU A 263 20.94 37.50 33.18
C GLU A 263 20.47 37.16 34.61
N VAL A 264 19.67 36.09 34.74
CA VAL A 264 19.31 35.53 36.05
C VAL A 264 19.85 34.11 36.12
N ALA A 265 20.99 33.98 36.78
CA ALA A 265 21.40 32.76 37.45
C ALA A 265 20.49 32.57 38.68
N ASP A 266 19.85 31.41 38.84
CA ASP A 266 20.01 30.64 40.08
C ASP A 266 19.37 29.25 40.07
N ALA A 267 20.03 28.37 40.84
CA ALA A 267 19.50 27.22 41.57
C ALA A 267 18.86 26.04 40.82
N VAL A 268 19.70 25.06 40.51
CA VAL A 268 19.34 23.63 40.38
C VAL A 268 18.96 23.08 41.76
N ALA A 269 17.71 22.63 41.93
CA ALA A 269 17.31 21.72 42.99
C ALA A 269 16.91 20.36 42.36
N PRO A 270 17.45 19.22 42.82
CA PRO A 270 17.08 17.92 42.26
C PRO A 270 15.75 17.43 42.85
N GLU A 271 14.72 17.39 42.03
CA GLU A 271 13.43 16.73 42.28
C GLU A 271 13.65 15.20 42.38
N ALA A 272 13.74 14.66 43.59
CA ALA A 272 13.93 13.24 43.86
C ALA A 272 12.63 12.44 44.04
N SER A 273 11.46 13.03 43.75
CA SER A 273 10.15 12.40 44.03
C SER A 273 9.57 11.56 42.89
N ASP A 274 10.02 11.72 41.64
CA ASP A 274 9.39 11.02 40.49
C ASP A 274 9.96 9.62 40.22
N ALA A 275 11.16 9.30 40.71
CA ALA A 275 11.78 8.00 40.48
C ALA A 275 11.04 6.84 41.20
N ALA A 276 10.47 7.10 42.37
CA ALA A 276 9.75 6.08 43.14
C ALA A 276 8.40 5.71 42.49
N THR A 277 7.71 6.69 41.91
CA THR A 277 6.40 6.49 41.24
C THR A 277 6.58 5.72 39.93
N VAL A 278 7.65 5.99 39.18
CA VAL A 278 7.98 5.26 37.95
C VAL A 278 8.35 3.80 38.26
N SER A 279 9.08 3.54 39.36
CA SER A 279 9.41 2.17 39.78
C SER A 279 8.17 1.34 40.11
N ALA A 280 7.23 1.91 40.88
CA ALA A 280 6.00 1.21 41.24
C ALA A 280 5.13 0.88 40.00
N ALA A 281 5.06 1.79 39.03
CA ALA A 281 4.32 1.57 37.79
C ALA A 281 4.96 0.47 36.91
N LEU A 282 6.29 0.33 36.93
CA LEU A 282 7.01 -0.73 36.23
C LEU A 282 6.77 -2.10 36.88
N ASP A 283 6.73 -2.18 38.21
CA ASP A 283 6.47 -3.42 38.93
C ASP A 283 5.04 -3.95 38.65
N ASP A 284 4.04 -3.07 38.64
CA ASP A 284 2.66 -3.44 38.29
C ASP A 284 2.53 -3.96 36.85
N GLN A 285 3.29 -3.37 35.91
CA GLN A 285 3.31 -3.81 34.52
C GLN A 285 3.94 -5.21 34.37
N LEU A 286 4.97 -5.52 35.17
CA LEU A 286 5.66 -6.79 35.15
C LEU A 286 4.77 -7.93 35.68
N VAL A 287 4.01 -7.67 36.75
CA VAL A 287 3.01 -8.61 37.29
C VAL A 287 1.90 -8.88 36.26
N SER A 288 1.44 -7.84 35.55
CA SER A 288 0.43 -7.99 34.50
C SER A 288 0.92 -8.87 33.34
N MET A 289 2.17 -8.73 32.93
CA MET A 289 2.75 -9.56 31.86
C MET A 289 2.94 -11.02 32.27
N GLN A 290 3.31 -11.27 33.54
CA GLN A 290 3.41 -12.63 34.06
C GLN A 290 2.06 -13.35 34.04
N GLY A 291 0.98 -12.67 34.44
CA GLY A 291 -0.38 -13.25 34.36
C GLY A 291 -0.82 -13.58 32.93
N GLN A 292 -0.43 -12.78 31.94
CA GLN A 292 -0.71 -13.07 30.53
C GLN A 292 0.07 -14.30 30.02
N LEU A 293 1.30 -14.49 30.48
CA LEU A 293 2.11 -15.64 30.12
C LEU A 293 1.52 -16.95 30.70
N GLU A 294 1.08 -16.94 31.96
CA GLU A 294 0.43 -18.09 32.59
C GLU A 294 -0.89 -18.46 31.89
N ALA A 295 -1.68 -17.47 31.48
CA ALA A 295 -2.91 -17.69 30.70
C ALA A 295 -2.63 -18.38 29.35
N LEU A 296 -1.54 -17.98 28.66
CA LEU A 296 -1.12 -18.61 27.41
C LEU A 296 -0.61 -20.05 27.62
N GLN A 297 0.12 -20.32 28.70
CA GLN A 297 0.55 -21.68 29.05
C GLN A 297 -0.65 -22.61 29.34
N HIS A 298 -1.68 -22.09 30.00
CA HIS A 298 -2.93 -22.82 30.21
C HIS A 298 -3.67 -23.12 28.90
N LEU A 299 -3.75 -22.15 27.99
CA LEU A 299 -4.34 -22.35 26.65
C LEU A 299 -3.57 -23.39 25.84
N GLY A 300 -2.23 -23.35 25.85
CA GLY A 300 -1.38 -24.34 25.18
C GLY A 300 -1.57 -25.77 25.70
N SER A 301 -1.78 -25.92 27.01
CA SER A 301 -2.06 -27.21 27.64
C SER A 301 -3.44 -27.76 27.30
N THR A 302 -4.42 -26.86 27.08
CA THR A 302 -5.80 -27.24 26.74
C THR A 302 -5.95 -27.63 25.27
N LEU A 303 -5.09 -27.10 24.40
CA LEU A 303 -5.02 -27.48 22.97
C LEU A 303 -4.26 -28.79 22.72
N HIS A 304 -3.65 -29.40 23.74
CA HIS A 304 -3.05 -30.74 23.68
C HIS A 304 -4.12 -31.86 23.74
N ARG A 305 -5.25 -31.67 23.05
CA ARG A 305 -6.15 -32.77 22.72
C ARG A 305 -5.52 -33.48 21.52
N PRO A 306 -5.25 -34.79 21.58
CA PRO A 306 -4.59 -35.51 20.49
C PRO A 306 -5.52 -35.54 19.28
N CYS A 307 -5.39 -34.54 18.41
CA CYS A 307 -5.80 -34.66 17.02
C CYS A 307 -4.95 -35.79 16.44
N THR A 308 -5.62 -36.83 15.96
CA THR A 308 -5.01 -37.95 15.24
C THR A 308 -4.43 -37.43 13.93
N LEU A 309 -3.29 -36.74 14.01
CA LEU A 309 -2.52 -36.34 12.84
C LEU A 309 -1.85 -37.58 12.28
N ASN A 310 -2.00 -37.75 10.97
CA ASN A 310 -1.48 -38.89 10.22
C ASN A 310 0.04 -39.02 10.42
N PRO A 311 0.58 -40.17 10.87
CA PRO A 311 2.01 -40.34 11.16
C PRO A 311 2.92 -40.14 9.94
N LYS A 312 2.37 -40.12 8.72
CA LYS A 312 3.12 -39.78 7.50
C LYS A 312 3.56 -38.31 7.45
N ILE A 313 2.78 -37.39 8.03
CA ILE A 313 3.10 -35.95 8.01
C ILE A 313 4.21 -35.63 9.03
N LEU A 314 4.19 -36.27 10.20
CA LEU A 314 5.24 -36.12 11.21
C LEU A 314 6.62 -36.63 10.74
N LYS A 315 6.65 -37.61 9.83
CA LYS A 315 7.91 -38.14 9.28
C LYS A 315 8.58 -37.18 8.27
N LEU A 316 7.80 -36.31 7.63
CA LEU A 316 8.32 -35.28 6.73
C LEU A 316 8.89 -34.06 7.48
N MET A 317 8.41 -33.78 8.70
CA MET A 317 8.91 -32.64 9.49
C MET A 317 10.20 -32.91 10.27
N PHE A 318 10.61 -34.17 10.45
CA PHE A 318 11.77 -34.54 11.28
C PHE A 318 12.93 -35.20 10.50
N GLN A 319 12.93 -35.11 9.16
CA GLN A 319 14.03 -35.60 8.30
C GLN A 319 14.73 -34.49 7.50
N SER A 320 14.75 -33.25 8.01
CA SER A 320 15.64 -32.19 7.51
C SER A 320 16.54 -31.71 8.63
#